data_AF-A0AAW0CP66-F1
#
_entry.id   AF-A0AAW0CP66-F1
#
_cell.length_a   1.000
_cell.length_b   1.000
_cell.length_c   1.000
_cell.angle_alpha   90.00
_cell.angle_beta   90.00
_cell.angle_gamma   90.00
#
_symmetry.space_group_name_H-M   'P 1'
#
loop_
_entity.id
_entity.type
_entity.pdbx_description
1 polymer ?
#
loop_
_entity_poly.entity_id
_entity_poly.type
_entity_poly.pdbx_seq_one_letter_code
_entity_poly.pdbx_strand_id
1 'polypeptide(L)'
;MSSTLSLAFRKDRSAFHLPSLNTGEGDTPIKYHPAPSRNEIAVVQPVLVKHVEGELLTAVAFIPRHLITSTKNGHLKLWIRPLVLRTLKGKRSPQQHGSAPKVIDVN
;
A
#
# COMPACT_ATOMS: atom_id res chain seq x y z
N MET A 1 14.36 -10.34 -9.59
CA MET A 1 15.48 -9.41 -9.40
C MET A 1 15.51 -9.05 -7.91
N SER A 2 16.51 -9.55 -7.18
CA SER A 2 16.69 -9.27 -5.74
C SER A 2 17.71 -8.15 -5.62
N SER A 3 17.37 -7.05 -4.97
CA SER A 3 18.32 -5.98 -4.68
C SER A 3 19.10 -6.32 -3.41
N THR A 4 20.29 -6.90 -3.58
CA THR A 4 21.21 -7.25 -2.48
C THR A 4 22.17 -6.08 -2.19
N LEU A 5 21.65 -4.90 -1.84
CA LEU A 5 22.51 -3.85 -1.26
C LEU A 5 22.64 -4.09 0.24
N SER A 6 23.61 -4.92 0.61
CA SER A 6 24.04 -5.09 1.98
C SER A 6 25.04 -3.99 2.33
N LEU A 7 24.63 -3.00 3.13
CA LEU A 7 25.54 -2.00 3.72
C LEU A 7 26.34 -2.58 4.91
N ALA A 8 26.08 -3.84 5.28
CA ALA A 8 26.58 -4.46 6.49
C ALA A 8 27.80 -5.35 6.25
N PHE A 9 28.78 -4.95 5.43
CA PHE A 9 30.08 -5.64 5.41
C PHE A 9 31.21 -4.71 4.97
N ARG A 10 31.85 -4.07 5.95
CA ARG A 10 33.27 -3.64 5.86
C ARG A 10 33.93 -3.72 7.24
N LYS A 11 33.92 -4.91 7.83
CA LYS A 11 34.81 -5.27 8.95
C LYS A 11 36.20 -5.53 8.38
N ASP A 12 36.87 -4.47 7.93
CA ASP A 12 38.34 -4.43 7.96
C ASP A 12 38.90 -3.00 7.79
N ARG A 13 38.20 -2.07 7.10
CA ARG A 13 38.77 -0.71 6.85
C ARG A 13 37.81 0.47 6.75
N SER A 14 36.52 0.36 7.11
CA SER A 14 35.67 1.55 7.20
C SER A 14 34.98 1.65 8.54
N ALA A 15 35.64 2.32 9.48
CA ALA A 15 35.00 2.85 10.67
C ALA A 15 33.87 3.79 10.23
N PHE A 16 32.66 3.59 10.76
CA PHE A 16 31.61 4.60 10.69
C PHE A 16 32.15 5.87 11.37
N HIS A 17 32.50 6.87 10.56
CA HIS A 17 32.85 8.20 11.04
C HIS A 17 31.55 8.93 11.40
N LEU A 18 30.92 8.51 12.50
CA LEU A 18 29.97 9.37 13.21
C LEU A 18 30.76 10.11 14.29
N PRO A 19 30.53 11.42 14.46
CA PRO A 19 31.29 12.21 15.43
C PRO A 19 31.12 11.60 16.83
N SER A 20 32.23 11.24 17.46
CA SER A 20 32.27 10.99 18.90
C SER A 20 31.92 12.30 19.59
N LEU A 21 30.80 12.32 20.32
CA LEU A 21 30.27 13.48 21.04
C LEU A 21 31.13 13.80 22.27
N ASN A 22 32.44 13.94 22.12
CA ASN A 22 33.37 14.16 23.24
C ASN A 22 34.25 15.41 23.02
N THR A 23 33.66 16.52 22.58
CA THR A 23 34.31 17.83 22.77
C THR A 23 33.27 18.90 23.11
N GLY A 24 33.00 19.05 24.42
CA GLY A 24 32.31 20.20 25.00
C GLY A 24 30.92 19.89 25.57
N GLU A 25 30.89 19.63 26.89
CA GLU A 25 29.79 19.94 27.81
C GLU A 25 28.41 19.33 27.49
N GLY A 26 28.19 18.07 27.92
CA GLY A 26 26.86 17.43 27.91
C GLY A 26 26.90 15.92 27.68
N ASP A 27 27.45 15.16 28.62
CA ASP A 27 27.66 13.70 28.61
C ASP A 27 26.35 12.89 28.45
N THR A 28 25.89 12.69 27.22
CA THR A 28 25.04 11.52 26.90
C THR A 28 25.65 10.76 25.73
N PRO A 29 26.18 9.54 25.94
CA PRO A 29 26.67 8.73 24.84
C PRO A 29 25.50 8.43 23.91
N ILE A 30 25.64 8.77 22.63
CA ILE A 30 24.63 8.45 21.61
C ILE A 30 24.50 6.92 21.56
N LYS A 31 23.43 6.41 22.17
CA LYS A 31 23.16 4.98 22.28
C LYS A 31 22.69 4.47 20.93
N TYR A 32 23.63 4.02 20.12
CA TYR A 32 23.30 3.36 18.86
C TYR A 32 22.79 1.95 19.11
N HIS A 33 21.66 1.60 18.52
CA HIS A 33 21.16 0.23 18.48
C HIS A 33 21.47 -0.37 17.10
N PRO A 34 22.22 -1.48 17.00
CA PRO A 34 22.50 -2.11 15.73
C PRO A 34 21.20 -2.60 15.08
N ALA A 35 21.16 -2.62 13.74
CA ALA A 35 20.06 -3.24 13.02
C ALA A 35 19.97 -4.73 13.43
N PRO A 36 18.77 -5.25 13.78
CA PRO A 36 18.63 -6.64 14.20
C PRO A 36 18.97 -7.61 13.07
N SER A 37 19.35 -8.84 13.43
CA SER A 37 19.74 -9.83 12.42
C SER A 37 18.53 -10.30 11.60
N ARG A 38 18.76 -10.72 10.35
CA ARG A 38 17.68 -11.22 9.46
C ARG A 38 16.93 -12.41 10.07
N ASN A 39 17.61 -13.22 10.88
CA ASN A 39 17.04 -14.42 11.49
C ASN A 39 16.12 -14.10 12.70
N GLU A 40 16.23 -12.89 13.24
CA GLU A 40 15.44 -12.41 14.39
C GLU A 40 14.16 -11.65 13.96
N ILE A 41 14.05 -11.27 12.69
CA ILE A 41 12.92 -10.48 12.16
C ILE A 41 12.08 -11.31 11.20
N ALA A 42 10.75 -11.22 11.34
CA ALA A 42 9.82 -11.85 10.43
C ALA A 42 9.89 -11.25 9.01
N VAL A 43 9.91 -12.12 7.99
CA VAL A 43 9.89 -11.71 6.58
C VAL A 43 8.45 -11.77 6.07
N VAL A 44 7.89 -10.61 5.74
CA VAL A 44 6.54 -10.50 5.17
C VAL A 44 6.53 -10.79 3.68
N GLN A 45 5.53 -11.54 3.22
CA GLN A 45 5.28 -11.75 1.79
C GLN A 45 4.43 -10.61 1.22
N PRO A 46 4.74 -10.11 0.01
CA PRO A 46 3.92 -9.11 -0.63
C PRO A 46 2.56 -9.71 -1.03
N VAL A 47 1.48 -9.00 -0.70
CA VAL A 47 0.12 -9.40 -1.11
C VAL A 47 -0.05 -9.33 -2.63
N LEU A 48 0.63 -8.38 -3.26
CA LEU A 48 0.55 -8.13 -4.70
C LEU A 48 1.89 -7.62 -5.23
N VAL A 49 2.32 -8.18 -6.35
CA VAL A 49 3.45 -7.65 -7.15
C VAL A 49 2.93 -7.38 -8.55
N LYS A 50 2.96 -6.12 -8.97
CA LYS A 50 2.54 -5.70 -10.31
C LYS A 50 3.62 -4.81 -10.92
N HIS A 51 3.93 -5.08 -12.17
CA HIS A 51 4.78 -4.20 -12.94
C HIS A 51 3.99 -2.94 -13.31
N VAL A 52 4.46 -1.79 -12.82
CA VAL A 52 3.91 -0.48 -13.18
C VAL A 52 4.85 0.08 -14.24
N GLU A 53 4.33 0.22 -15.46
CA GLU A 53 5.03 0.47 -16.73
C GLU A 53 6.39 1.19 -16.71
N GLY A 54 7.30 0.66 -17.53
CA GLY A 54 8.22 1.39 -18.41
C GLY A 54 9.45 2.01 -17.76
N GLU A 55 9.36 2.47 -16.52
CA GLU A 55 10.37 3.29 -15.87
C GLU A 55 10.40 3.13 -14.35
N LEU A 56 11.46 3.66 -13.73
CA LEU A 56 11.63 3.61 -12.28
C LEU A 56 10.54 4.42 -11.56
N LEU A 57 9.82 3.76 -10.64
CA LEU A 57 8.89 4.41 -9.72
C LEU A 57 9.65 5.29 -8.74
N THR A 58 9.29 6.58 -8.65
CA THR A 58 9.96 7.57 -7.79
C THR A 58 9.12 8.02 -6.62
N ALA A 59 7.79 8.00 -6.74
CA ALA A 59 6.89 8.35 -5.66
C ALA A 59 5.61 7.51 -5.66
N VAL A 60 5.12 7.23 -4.46
CA VAL A 60 3.79 6.64 -4.22
C VAL A 60 3.08 7.45 -3.14
N ALA A 61 1.84 7.85 -3.40
CA ALA A 61 1.01 8.57 -2.44
C ALA A 61 -0.37 7.95 -2.33
N PHE A 62 -0.82 7.72 -1.10
CA PHE A 62 -2.15 7.22 -0.81
C PHE A 62 -3.06 8.41 -0.46
N ILE A 63 -4.10 8.63 -1.26
CA ILE A 63 -5.15 9.60 -0.96
C ILE A 63 -6.50 8.88 -0.74
N PRO A 64 -7.52 9.51 -0.14
CA PRO A 64 -8.73 8.81 0.28
C PRO A 64 -9.44 8.05 -0.83
N ARG A 65 -9.42 8.57 -2.07
CA ARG A 65 -10.13 7.97 -3.22
C ARG A 65 -9.23 7.29 -4.23
N HIS A 66 -7.92 7.54 -4.16
CA HIS A 66 -6.99 7.09 -5.18
C HIS A 66 -5.62 6.74 -4.60
N LEU A 67 -4.82 6.04 -5.39
CA LEU A 67 -3.39 5.91 -5.20
C LEU A 67 -2.70 6.62 -6.36
N ILE A 68 -1.65 7.38 -6.08
CA ILE A 68 -0.89 8.12 -7.09
C ILE A 68 0.49 7.48 -7.18
N THR A 69 0.96 7.20 -8.39
CA THR A 69 2.34 6.78 -8.66
C THR A 69 3.01 7.75 -9.62
N SER A 70 4.24 8.14 -9.32
CA SER A 70 5.10 8.94 -10.22
C SER A 70 6.30 8.13 -10.68
N THR A 71 6.74 8.35 -11.91
CA THR A 71 7.94 7.74 -12.50
C THR A 71 9.07 8.75 -12.64
N LYS A 72 10.30 8.27 -12.88
CA LYS A 72 11.48 9.12 -13.12
C LYS A 72 11.29 10.09 -14.29
N ASN A 73 10.55 9.69 -15.32
CA ASN A 73 10.27 10.53 -16.49
C ASN A 73 9.15 11.55 -16.24
N GLY A 74 8.61 11.63 -15.02
CA GLY A 74 7.59 12.59 -14.63
C GLY A 74 6.15 12.16 -14.94
N HIS A 75 5.93 10.94 -15.44
CA HIS A 75 4.56 10.44 -15.64
C HIS A 75 3.87 10.17 -14.31
N LEU A 76 2.67 10.74 -14.14
CA LEU A 76 1.79 10.53 -13.01
C LEU A 76 0.64 9.60 -13.40
N LYS A 77 0.41 8.54 -12.62
CA LYS A 77 -0.75 7.66 -12.78
C LYS A 77 -1.62 7.70 -11.54
N LEU A 78 -2.93 7.76 -11.78
CA LEU A 78 -3.96 7.75 -10.75
C LEU A 78 -4.69 6.40 -10.78
N TRP A 79 -4.65 5.69 -9.67
CA TRP A 79 -5.29 4.39 -9.49
C TRP A 79 -6.56 4.57 -8.66
N ILE A 80 -7.70 4.19 -9.23
CA ILE A 80 -8.99 4.33 -8.55
C ILE A 80 -9.13 3.21 -7.52
N ARG A 81 -9.43 3.57 -6.26
CA ARG A 81 -9.75 2.57 -5.24
C ARG A 81 -11.09 1.91 -5.58
N PRO A 82 -11.26 0.60 -5.35
CA PRO A 82 -12.57 -0.03 -5.48
C PRO A 82 -13.60 0.74 -4.64
N LEU A 83 -14.57 1.37 -5.29
CA LEU A 83 -15.69 1.99 -4.60
C LEU A 83 -16.48 0.84 -3.97
N VAL A 84 -16.84 0.97 -2.68
CA VAL A 84 -17.86 0.10 -2.10
C VAL A 84 -19.09 0.26 -2.97
N LEU A 85 -19.38 -0.72 -3.82
CA LEU A 85 -20.67 -0.83 -4.48
C LEU A 85 -21.66 -0.91 -3.33
N ARG A 86 -22.29 0.22 -2.99
CA ARG A 86 -23.46 0.19 -2.11
C ARG A 86 -24.40 -0.74 -2.82
N THR A 87 -24.59 -1.94 -2.28
CA THR A 87 -25.56 -2.89 -2.77
C THR A 87 -26.88 -2.14 -2.81
N LEU A 88 -27.30 -1.72 -4.01
CA LEU A 88 -28.60 -1.15 -4.23
C LEU A 88 -29.57 -2.29 -3.94
N LYS A 89 -29.96 -2.46 -2.67
CA LYS A 89 -31.10 -3.28 -2.30
C LYS A 89 -32.27 -2.68 -3.06
N GLY A 90 -32.63 -3.31 -4.17
CA GLY A 90 -33.72 -2.91 -5.02
C GLY A 90 -34.96 -2.71 -4.17
N LYS A 91 -35.51 -1.49 -4.18
CA LYS A 91 -36.91 -1.28 -3.85
C LYS A 91 -37.71 -1.99 -4.95
N ARG A 92 -38.00 -3.28 -4.76
CA ARG A 92 -39.13 -3.91 -5.45
C ARG A 92 -40.37 -3.23 -4.92
N SER A 93 -40.89 -2.25 -5.67
CA SER A 93 -42.29 -1.85 -5.51
C SER A 93 -43.15 -3.09 -5.80
N PRO A 94 -44.13 -3.43 -4.94
CA PRO A 94 -45.12 -4.42 -5.32
C PRO A 94 -46.00 -3.78 -6.39
N GLN A 95 -45.81 -4.20 -7.62
CA GLN A 95 -46.68 -3.87 -8.73
C GLN A 95 -48.04 -4.51 -8.42
N GLN A 96 -49.04 -3.70 -8.04
CA GLN A 96 -50.43 -4.12 -7.99
C GLN A 96 -50.82 -4.54 -9.41
N HIS A 97 -50.86 -5.84 -9.67
CA HIS A 97 -51.42 -6.36 -10.91
C HIS A 97 -52.92 -6.56 -10.72
N GLY A 98 -53.66 -5.93 -11.62
CA GLY A 98 -55.09 -5.76 -11.58
C GLY A 98 -55.91 -7.03 -11.57
N SER A 99 -57.13 -6.86 -11.06
CA SER A 99 -58.28 -7.75 -11.12
C SER A 99 -58.45 -8.46 -12.47
N ALA A 100 -58.42 -9.80 -12.45
CA ALA A 100 -58.89 -10.62 -13.56
C ALA A 100 -60.43 -10.67 -13.54
N PRO A 101 -61.12 -10.63 -14.70
CA PRO A 101 -62.57 -10.76 -14.75
C PRO A 101 -62.98 -12.22 -14.52
N LYS A 102 -64.07 -12.40 -13.78
CA LYS A 102 -64.69 -13.69 -13.49
C LYS A 102 -65.58 -14.06 -14.69
N VAL A 103 -65.23 -15.13 -15.41
CA VAL A 103 -66.08 -15.70 -16.46
C VAL A 103 -67.30 -16.34 -15.81
N ILE A 104 -68.47 -16.00 -16.33
CA ILE A 104 -69.78 -16.47 -15.88
C ILE A 104 -70.13 -17.65 -16.78
N ASP A 105 -70.19 -18.86 -16.25
CA ASP A 105 -70.78 -20.00 -16.96
C ASP A 105 -72.30 -19.91 -16.84
N VAL A 106 -72.96 -19.83 -17.99
CA VAL A 106 -74.42 -19.88 -18.16
C VAL A 106 -74.80 -21.35 -18.33
N ASN A 107 -75.79 -21.79 -17.55
CA ASN A 107 -76.53 -23.03 -17.76
C ASN A 107 -77.98 -22.68 -18.10
#